data_AF-A0A420D1T8-F1
#
_entry.id   AF-A0A420D1T8-F1
#
_cell.length_a   1.000
_cell.length_b   1.000
_cell.length_c   1.000
_cell.angle_alpha   90.00
_cell.angle_beta   90.00
_cell.angle_gamma   90.00
#
_symmetry.space_group_name_H-M   'P 1'
#
loop_
_entity.id
_entity.type
_entity.pdbx_description
1 polymer ?
#
loop_
_entity_poly.entity_id
_entity_poly.type
_entity_poly.pdbx_seq_one_letter_code
_entity_poly.pdbx_strand_id
1 'polypeptide(L)'
;MAAILALLRLLPLPVLIALGGLIYYEGLPGFARIPYLVSVPVLGDLTAGRVAVVAAKARAEGREAGAFVERQLWQAARAKAEDEAAKAAAALQAEINAADMSVEIFRKNDRLRAAAFEAAMREQRDEDQKTGVDRSHCDLPDRVWNATR
;
A
#
# COMPACT_ATOMS: atom_id res chain seq x y z
N MET A 1 8.19 -60.21 29.09
CA MET A 1 7.98 -59.57 30.42
C MET A 1 8.93 -60.11 31.49
N ALA A 2 9.08 -61.43 31.67
CA ALA A 2 9.92 -62.01 32.74
C ALA A 2 11.41 -61.60 32.69
N ALA A 3 12.00 -61.50 31.49
CA ALA A 3 13.40 -61.09 31.31
C ALA A 3 13.66 -59.62 31.72
N ILE A 4 12.69 -58.74 31.50
CA ILE A 4 12.79 -57.31 31.84
C ILE A 4 12.78 -57.13 33.37
N LEU A 5 11.91 -57.86 34.06
CA LEU A 5 11.83 -57.88 35.52
C LEU A 5 13.09 -58.46 36.18
N ALA A 6 13.74 -59.45 35.56
CA ALA A 6 15.01 -60.00 36.03
C ALA A 6 16.16 -58.99 35.88
N LEU A 7 16.19 -58.24 34.78
CA LEU A 7 17.20 -57.20 34.52
C LEU A 7 17.05 -56.00 35.48
N LEU A 8 15.81 -55.62 35.78
CA LEU A 8 15.46 -54.57 36.76
C LEU A 8 15.89 -54.91 38.19
N ARG A 9 15.98 -56.20 38.55
CA ARG A 9 16.49 -56.65 39.86
C ARG A 9 18.02 -56.66 39.95
N LEU A 10 18.71 -56.69 38.81
CA LEU A 10 20.17 -56.74 38.73
C LEU A 10 20.81 -55.35 38.87
N LEU A 11 20.05 -54.29 38.53
CA LEU A 11 20.50 -52.92 38.59
C LEU A 11 20.12 -52.29 39.94
N PRO A 12 21.07 -51.68 40.67
CA PRO A 12 20.75 -50.97 41.90
C PRO A 12 19.85 -49.76 41.57
N LEU A 13 18.86 -49.51 42.44
CA LEU A 13 17.90 -48.40 42.34
C LEU A 13 18.51 -47.05 41.87
N PRO A 14 19.66 -46.58 42.39
CA PRO A 14 20.26 -45.32 41.92
C PRO A 14 20.64 -45.33 40.44
N VAL A 15 21.07 -46.47 39.88
CA VAL A 15 21.39 -46.56 38.45
C VAL A 15 20.12 -46.47 37.60
N LEU A 16 19.01 -47.07 38.05
CA LEU A 16 17.72 -46.95 37.37
C LEU A 16 17.20 -45.51 37.37
N ILE A 17 17.37 -44.80 38.50
CA ILE A 17 17.00 -43.38 38.60
C ILE A 17 17.86 -42.53 37.67
N ALA A 18 19.18 -42.77 37.62
CA ALA A 18 20.09 -42.05 36.72
C ALA A 18 19.76 -42.30 35.25
N LEU A 19 19.48 -43.55 34.86
CA LEU A 19 19.08 -43.91 33.50
C LEU A 19 17.73 -43.30 33.11
N GLY A 20 16.75 -43.36 34.02
CA GLY A 20 15.44 -42.73 33.81
C GLY A 20 15.55 -41.20 33.67
N GLY A 21 16.40 -40.57 34.48
CA GLY A 21 16.70 -39.14 34.36
C GLY A 21 17.37 -38.78 33.03
N LEU A 22 18.33 -39.59 32.59
CA LEU A 22 19.00 -39.40 31.30
C LEU A 22 18.02 -39.52 30.13
N ILE A 23 17.18 -40.56 30.13
CA ILE A 23 16.12 -40.76 29.12
C ILE A 23 15.12 -39.60 29.14
N TYR A 24 14.76 -39.09 30.31
CA TYR A 24 13.83 -37.98 30.42
C TYR A 24 14.41 -36.66 29.88
N TYR A 25 15.71 -36.40 30.10
CA TYR A 25 16.36 -35.16 29.66
C TYR A 25 16.77 -35.19 28.19
N GLU A 26 17.39 -36.28 27.73
CA GLU A 26 17.93 -36.40 26.37
C GLU A 26 16.97 -37.10 25.39
N GLY A 27 15.97 -37.80 25.91
CA GLY A 27 15.07 -38.63 25.12
C GLY A 27 15.61 -40.03 24.89
N LEU A 28 14.78 -40.89 24.28
CA LEU A 28 15.16 -42.24 23.88
C LEU A 28 16.04 -42.22 22.62
N PRO A 29 17.32 -42.63 22.70
CA PRO A 29 18.23 -42.58 21.56
C PRO A 29 17.72 -43.47 20.41
N GLY A 30 17.64 -42.90 19.21
CA GLY A 30 17.16 -43.58 17.99
C GLY A 30 15.65 -43.51 17.75
N PHE A 31 14.83 -43.23 18.78
CA PHE A 31 13.38 -43.17 18.64
C PHE A 31 12.86 -41.82 18.11
N ALA A 32 13.65 -40.75 18.24
CA ALA A 32 13.36 -39.43 17.67
C ALA A 32 13.22 -39.42 16.13
N ARG A 33 13.62 -40.49 15.42
CA ARG A 33 13.54 -40.62 13.95
C ARG A 33 12.22 -41.23 13.46
N ILE A 34 11.36 -41.71 14.37
CA ILE A 34 10.12 -42.38 14.01
C ILE A 34 8.98 -41.34 13.97
N PRO A 35 8.45 -40.99 12.79
CA PRO A 35 7.54 -39.83 12.63
C PRO A 35 6.22 -39.96 13.41
N TYR A 36 5.79 -41.18 13.72
CA TYR A 36 4.54 -41.44 14.44
C TYR A 36 4.69 -41.48 15.97
N LEU A 37 5.91 -41.59 16.50
CA LEU A 37 6.14 -41.59 17.95
C LEU A 37 6.14 -40.18 18.54
N VAL A 38 6.51 -39.18 17.73
CA VAL A 38 6.56 -37.76 18.12
C VAL A 38 5.17 -37.13 18.22
N SER A 39 4.16 -37.70 17.56
CA SER A 39 2.79 -37.17 17.54
C SER A 39 1.92 -37.62 18.73
N VAL A 40 2.37 -38.57 19.53
CA VAL A 40 1.68 -38.98 20.77
C VAL A 40 2.18 -38.11 21.92
N PRO A 41 1.36 -37.28 22.58
CA PRO A 41 1.83 -36.24 23.50
C PRO A 41 2.81 -36.72 24.58
N VAL A 42 2.55 -37.88 25.19
CA VAL A 42 3.40 -38.41 26.28
C VAL A 42 4.64 -39.15 25.76
N LEU A 43 4.54 -39.82 24.61
CA LEU A 43 5.66 -40.57 24.03
C LEU A 43 6.58 -39.67 23.20
N GLY A 44 6.04 -38.62 22.60
CA GLY A 44 6.78 -37.64 21.81
C GLY A 44 7.76 -36.85 22.67
N ASP A 45 7.31 -36.40 23.85
CA ASP A 45 8.17 -35.69 24.79
C ASP A 45 9.29 -36.60 25.35
N LEU A 46 8.98 -37.88 25.58
CA LEU A 46 9.96 -38.87 26.06
C LEU A 46 10.95 -39.32 24.98
N THR A 47 10.54 -39.28 23.71
CA THR A 47 11.39 -39.69 22.58
C THR A 47 12.25 -38.55 22.05
N ALA A 48 11.75 -37.31 22.11
CA ALA A 48 12.51 -36.11 21.75
C ALA A 48 13.42 -35.61 22.87
N GLY A 49 13.04 -35.84 24.13
CA GLY A 49 13.75 -35.32 25.30
C GLY A 49 13.36 -33.88 25.62
N ARG A 50 13.30 -33.55 26.92
CA ARG A 50 12.81 -32.25 27.41
C ARG A 50 13.62 -31.06 26.86
N VAL A 51 14.94 -31.23 26.69
CA VAL A 51 15.82 -30.17 26.18
C VAL A 51 15.48 -29.81 24.73
N ALA A 52 15.22 -30.81 23.89
CA ALA A 52 14.87 -30.58 22.49
C ALA A 52 13.51 -29.87 22.36
N VAL A 53 12.53 -30.26 23.18
CA VAL A 53 11.19 -29.63 23.19
C VAL A 53 11.26 -28.17 23.62
N VAL A 54 11.99 -27.86 24.70
CA VAL A 54 12.17 -26.48 25.19
C VAL A 54 12.92 -25.64 24.15
N ALA A 55 13.99 -26.16 23.55
CA ALA A 55 14.74 -25.46 22.51
C ALA A 55 13.91 -25.22 21.25
N ALA A 56 13.07 -26.18 20.84
CA ALA A 56 12.17 -26.04 19.70
C ALA A 56 11.11 -24.96 19.96
N LYS A 57 10.54 -24.94 21.17
CA LYS A 57 9.57 -23.92 21.58
C LYS A 57 10.18 -22.52 21.62
N ALA A 58 11.37 -22.36 22.19
CA ALA A 58 12.09 -21.08 22.21
C ALA A 58 12.40 -20.57 20.79
N ARG A 59 12.77 -21.47 19.86
CA ARG A 59 12.98 -21.10 18.45
C ARG A 59 11.68 -20.72 17.74
N ALA A 60 10.57 -21.36 18.06
CA ALA A 60 9.26 -21.00 17.49
C ALA A 60 8.82 -19.61 17.96
N GLU A 61 8.89 -19.35 19.26
CA GLU A 61 8.57 -18.04 19.86
C GLU A 61 9.48 -16.93 19.30
N GLY A 62 10.78 -17.19 19.13
CA GLY A 62 11.71 -16.25 18.52
C GLY A 62 11.37 -15.91 17.06
N ARG A 63 10.89 -16.89 16.26
CA ARG A 63 10.44 -16.66 14.88
C ARG A 63 9.16 -15.82 14.84
N GLU A 64 8.21 -16.09 15.73
CA GLU A 64 6.97 -15.32 15.81
C GLU A 64 7.22 -13.87 16.23
N ALA A 65 8.10 -13.67 17.22
CA ALA A 65 8.51 -12.35 17.66
C ALA A 65 9.22 -11.57 16.53
N GLY A 66 10.13 -12.21 15.79
CA GLY A 66 10.78 -11.60 14.63
C GLY A 66 9.78 -11.20 13.53
N ALA A 67 8.87 -12.11 13.17
CA ALA A 67 7.83 -11.84 12.19
C ALA A 67 6.85 -10.73 12.63
N PHE A 68 6.63 -10.57 13.93
CA PHE A 68 5.82 -9.47 14.46
C PHE A 68 6.52 -8.11 14.31
N VAL A 69 7.81 -8.03 14.61
CA VAL A 69 8.61 -6.80 14.43
C VAL A 69 8.68 -6.39 12.96
N GLU A 70 8.95 -7.34 12.06
CA GLU A 70 8.97 -7.07 10.61
C GLU A 70 7.64 -6.52 10.10
N ARG A 71 6.52 -7.09 10.54
CA ARG A 71 5.18 -6.59 10.21
C ARG A 71 4.96 -5.17 10.70
N GLN A 72 5.38 -4.84 11.93
CA GLN A 72 5.27 -3.47 12.43
C GLN A 72 6.10 -2.47 11.62
N LEU A 73 7.35 -2.82 11.30
CA LEU A 73 8.21 -1.96 10.49
C LEU A 73 7.62 -1.71 9.10
N TRP A 74 7.07 -2.75 8.47
CA TRP A 74 6.41 -2.63 7.17
C TRP A 74 5.18 -1.73 7.22
N GLN A 75 4.32 -1.88 8.24
CA GLN A 75 3.14 -1.03 8.42
C GLN A 75 3.52 0.44 8.66
N ALA A 76 4.56 0.69 9.47
CA ALA A 76 5.04 2.04 9.72
C ALA A 76 5.62 2.69 8.44
N ALA A 77 6.35 1.93 7.62
CA ALA A 77 6.86 2.40 6.34
C ALA A 77 5.72 2.71 5.36
N ARG A 78 4.71 1.84 5.31
CA ARG A 78 3.53 2.02 4.47
C ARG A 78 2.72 3.27 4.85
N ALA A 79 2.47 3.50 6.14
CA ALA A 79 1.75 4.67 6.61
C ALA A 79 2.46 5.98 6.18
N LYS A 80 3.79 6.03 6.30
CA LYS A 80 4.58 7.18 5.84
C LYS A 80 4.45 7.41 4.33
N ALA A 81 4.52 6.34 3.54
CA ALA A 81 4.38 6.44 2.09
C ALA A 81 2.97 6.92 1.68
N GLU A 82 1.92 6.45 2.38
CA GLU A 82 0.55 6.89 2.15
C GLU A 82 0.35 8.37 2.53
N ASP A 83 0.95 8.83 3.63
CA ASP A 83 0.93 10.25 4.03
C ASP A 83 1.63 11.15 3.01
N GLU A 84 2.80 10.73 2.50
CA GLU A 84 3.54 11.48 1.48
C GLU A 84 2.77 11.54 0.16
N ALA A 85 2.18 10.42 -0.26
CA ALA A 85 1.33 10.37 -1.45
C ALA A 85 0.09 11.26 -1.30
N ALA A 86 -0.55 11.27 -0.13
CA ALA A 86 -1.69 12.14 0.15
C ALA A 86 -1.32 13.62 0.10
N LYS A 87 -0.14 14.00 0.64
CA LYS A 87 0.38 15.38 0.54
C LYS A 87 0.67 15.79 -0.89
N ALA A 88 1.29 14.90 -1.67
CA ALA A 88 1.56 15.15 -3.09
C ALA A 88 0.26 15.31 -3.88
N ALA A 89 -0.74 14.46 -3.65
CA ALA A 89 -2.05 14.57 -4.27
C ALA A 89 -2.77 15.88 -3.90
N ALA A 90 -2.70 16.29 -2.63
CA ALA A 90 -3.28 17.54 -2.17
C ALA A 90 -2.60 18.77 -2.82
N ALA A 91 -1.27 18.74 -2.96
CA ALA A 91 -0.52 19.79 -3.65
C ALA A 91 -0.92 19.90 -5.12
N LEU A 92 -0.98 18.77 -5.84
CA LEU A 92 -1.42 18.74 -7.24
C LEU A 92 -2.87 19.22 -7.39
N GLN A 93 -3.75 18.84 -6.47
CA GLN A 93 -5.14 19.30 -6.50
C GLN A 93 -5.24 20.81 -6.26
N ALA A 94 -4.40 21.38 -5.40
CA ALA A 94 -4.35 22.82 -5.20
C ALA A 94 -3.90 23.56 -6.48
N GLU A 95 -2.93 23.01 -7.21
CA GLU A 95 -2.50 23.54 -8.52
C GLU A 95 -3.61 23.47 -9.57
N ILE A 96 -4.32 22.33 -9.66
CA ILE A 96 -5.47 22.17 -10.57
C ILE A 96 -6.56 23.20 -10.23
N ASN A 97 -6.93 23.33 -8.95
CA ASN A 97 -7.94 24.28 -8.53
C ASN A 97 -7.53 25.73 -8.86
N ALA A 98 -6.24 26.07 -8.70
CA ALA A 98 -5.72 27.38 -9.08
C ALA A 98 -5.79 27.62 -10.60
N ALA A 99 -5.45 26.61 -11.40
CA ALA A 99 -5.55 26.66 -12.85
C ALA A 99 -7.01 26.82 -13.30
N ASP A 100 -7.94 26.06 -12.72
CA ASP A 100 -9.37 26.15 -13.04
C ASP A 100 -9.93 27.55 -12.75
N MET A 101 -9.58 28.16 -11.62
CA MET A 101 -9.97 29.54 -11.33
C MET A 101 -9.48 30.52 -12.39
N SER A 102 -8.24 30.35 -12.89
CA SER A 102 -7.68 31.23 -13.92
C SER A 102 -8.43 31.10 -15.25
N VAL A 103 -8.82 29.87 -15.62
CA VAL A 103 -9.60 29.58 -16.82
C VAL A 103 -11.00 30.15 -16.70
N GLU A 104 -11.64 30.05 -15.52
CA GLU A 104 -12.95 30.66 -15.30
C GLU A 104 -12.92 32.19 -15.42
N ILE A 105 -11.90 32.84 -14.85
CA ILE A 105 -11.71 34.29 -14.99
C ILE A 105 -11.54 34.66 -16.46
N PHE A 106 -10.70 33.92 -17.18
CA PHE A 106 -10.52 34.14 -18.62
C PHE A 106 -11.83 34.01 -19.39
N ARG A 107 -12.61 32.94 -19.16
CA ARG A 107 -13.91 32.72 -19.79
C ARG A 107 -14.92 33.83 -19.47
N LYS A 108 -14.93 34.32 -18.23
CA LYS A 108 -15.80 35.46 -17.83
C LYS A 108 -15.39 36.73 -18.56
N ASN A 109 -14.10 37.04 -18.61
CA ASN A 109 -13.58 38.21 -19.32
C ASN A 109 -13.86 38.14 -20.82
N ASP A 110 -13.74 36.96 -21.43
CA ASP A 110 -14.02 36.77 -22.85
C ASP A 110 -15.51 36.99 -23.18
N ARG A 111 -16.42 36.48 -22.33
CA ARG A 111 -17.86 36.78 -22.44
C ARG A 111 -18.17 38.27 -22.32
N LEU A 112 -17.51 38.97 -21.39
CA LEU A 112 -17.68 40.42 -21.24
C LEU A 112 -17.18 41.18 -22.47
N ARG A 113 -16.04 40.76 -23.03
CA ARG A 113 -15.50 41.34 -24.28
C ARG A 113 -16.43 41.10 -25.46
N ALA A 114 -16.95 39.89 -25.61
CA ALA A 114 -17.92 39.57 -26.66
C ALA A 114 -19.21 40.39 -26.51
N ALA A 115 -19.76 40.51 -25.30
CA ALA A 115 -20.95 41.31 -25.04
C ALA A 115 -20.71 42.81 -25.32
N ALA A 116 -19.54 43.34 -24.94
CA ALA A 116 -19.15 44.72 -25.24
C ALA A 116 -19.02 44.95 -26.75
N PHE A 117 -18.43 44.00 -27.48
CA PHE A 117 -18.33 44.05 -28.94
C PHE A 117 -19.72 44.03 -29.61
N GLU A 118 -20.63 43.16 -29.16
CA GLU A 118 -22.00 43.13 -29.66
C GLU A 118 -22.75 44.44 -29.38
N ALA A 119 -22.57 45.04 -28.20
CA ALA A 119 -23.19 46.31 -27.85
C ALA A 119 -22.69 47.44 -28.76
N ALA A 120 -21.38 47.52 -29.01
CA ALA A 120 -20.79 48.51 -29.92
C ALA A 120 -21.30 48.34 -31.36
N MET A 121 -21.44 47.10 -31.84
CA MET A 121 -22.00 46.83 -33.17
C MET A 121 -23.49 47.21 -33.27
N ARG A 122 -24.28 47.03 -32.18
CA ARG A 122 -25.66 47.50 -32.14
C ARG A 122 -25.75 49.01 -32.16
N GLU A 123 -24.92 49.71 -31.37
CA GLU A 123 -24.86 51.16 -31.34
C GLU A 123 -24.50 51.73 -32.73
N GLN A 124 -23.48 51.18 -33.39
CA GLN A 124 -23.14 51.56 -34.77
C GLN A 124 -24.29 51.32 -35.75
N ARG A 125 -24.99 50.18 -35.64
CA ARG A 125 -26.14 49.88 -36.50
C ARG A 125 -27.28 50.87 -36.30
N ASP A 126 -27.56 51.24 -35.05
CA ASP A 126 -28.59 52.22 -34.71
C ASP A 126 -28.22 53.63 -35.20
N GLU A 127 -26.94 54.00 -35.13
CA GLU A 127 -26.42 55.27 -35.68
C GLU A 127 -26.51 55.31 -37.22
N ASP A 128 -26.07 54.25 -37.90
CA ASP A 128 -26.14 54.14 -39.36
C ASP A 128 -27.61 54.19 -39.84
N GLN A 129 -28.53 53.55 -39.10
CA GLN A 129 -29.97 53.61 -39.39
C GLN A 129 -30.56 55.02 -39.19
N LYS A 130 -30.13 55.77 -38.17
CA LYS A 130 -30.59 57.15 -37.91
C LYS A 130 -30.04 58.16 -38.91
N THR A 131 -28.80 57.96 -39.36
CA THR A 131 -28.15 58.85 -40.33
C THR A 131 -28.54 58.56 -41.78
N GLY A 132 -29.26 57.44 -42.03
CA GLY A 132 -29.69 57.03 -43.37
C GLY A 132 -28.52 56.62 -44.27
N VAL A 133 -27.35 56.37 -43.69
CA VAL A 133 -26.15 55.98 -44.42
C VAL A 133 -26.10 54.46 -44.46
N ASP A 134 -26.53 53.88 -45.59
CA ASP A 134 -26.40 52.44 -45.82
C ASP A 134 -24.93 52.10 -46.18
N ARG A 135 -24.14 51.73 -45.16
CA ARG A 135 -22.74 51.29 -45.34
C ARG A 135 -22.61 49.85 -45.82
N SER A 136 -23.71 49.15 -46.12
CA SER A 136 -23.66 47.84 -46.78
C SER A 136 -23.20 47.94 -48.25
N HIS A 137 -23.24 49.13 -48.83
CA HIS A 137 -22.52 49.45 -50.06
C HIS A 137 -21.06 49.77 -49.71
N CYS A 138 -20.24 48.72 -49.69
CA CYS A 138 -18.80 48.89 -49.84
C CYS A 138 -18.52 49.35 -51.27
N ASP A 139 -18.79 50.61 -51.60
CA ASP A 139 -18.12 51.26 -52.72
C ASP A 139 -16.66 51.43 -52.29
N LEU A 140 -15.88 50.35 -52.44
CA LEU A 140 -14.43 50.50 -52.48
C LEU A 140 -14.16 51.53 -53.57
N PRO A 141 -13.47 52.65 -53.27
CA PRO A 141 -13.20 53.63 -54.30
C PRO A 141 -12.41 52.93 -55.41
N ASP A 142 -12.84 53.07 -56.68
CA ASP A 142 -12.34 52.36 -57.88
C ASP A 142 -10.80 52.20 -57.95
N ARG A 143 -10.09 53.13 -57.33
CA ARG A 143 -8.63 53.13 -57.15
C ARG A 143 -8.08 51.87 -56.45
N VAL A 144 -8.84 51.19 -55.59
CA VAL A 144 -8.41 49.95 -54.93
C VAL A 144 -8.63 48.72 -55.82
N TRP A 145 -9.70 48.71 -56.62
CA TRP A 145 -10.01 47.60 -57.53
C TRP A 145 -9.02 47.51 -58.71
N ASN A 146 -8.54 48.66 -59.18
CA ASN A 146 -7.56 48.73 -60.27
C ASN A 146 -6.12 48.39 -59.85
N ALA A 147 -5.82 48.27 -58.57
CA ALA A 147 -4.49 47.93 -58.07
C ALA A 147 -4.26 46.40 -57.93
N THR A 148 -5.31 45.60 -58.11
CA THR A 148 -5.28 44.13 -57.96
C THR A 148 -5.42 43.37 -59.29
N ARG A 149 -5.31 44.06 -60.43
CA ARG A 149 -5.35 43.45 -61.76
C ARG A 149 -4.03 43.64 -62.52
#